data_AF-A0A3L9GEG5-F1
#
_entry.id   AF-A0A3L9GEG5-F1
#
_cell.length_a   1.000
_cell.length_b   1.000
_cell.length_c   1.000
_cell.angle_alpha   90.00
_cell.angle_beta   90.00
_cell.angle_gamma   90.00
#
_symmetry.space_group_name_H-M   'P 1'
#
loop_
_entity.id
_entity.type
_entity.pdbx_description
1 polymer ?
#
loop_
_entity_poly.entity_id
_entity_poly.type
_entity_poly.pdbx_seq_one_letter_code
_entity_poly.pdbx_strand_id
1 'polypeptide(L)'
;MDVRQSIHSAHAKTLDTQGLRNEFLVEEVFVADEYTMVYSHIDRIIVGGIMPVTKTVSVGGEVGKQLGVSYFLERRELGVINIGGAGTITVDGQCYEIGHRDALYVGKGAKEVVFASDDTATPAKFYYNCAPAHTTYPTKKVTPDEVSPVTLGDNLTSNRRTINKYFVPDVLETCQLSMGLTELAPGNLWNTMPCHTHERRM
;
A
#
# COMPACT_ATOMS: atom_id res chain seq x y z
N MET A 1 -10.05 -13.21 -1.57
CA MET A 1 -8.60 -13.12 -1.29
C MET A 1 -7.86 -13.93 -2.34
N ASP A 2 -7.09 -13.25 -3.19
CA ASP A 2 -6.15 -13.88 -4.13
C ASP A 2 -4.86 -14.21 -3.34
N VAL A 3 -4.35 -15.44 -3.46
CA VAL A 3 -3.22 -15.94 -2.65
C VAL A 3 -2.08 -16.34 -3.56
N ARG A 4 -0.92 -15.69 -3.38
CA ARG A 4 0.32 -15.99 -4.08
C ARG A 4 1.27 -16.76 -3.17
N GLN A 5 1.88 -17.81 -3.70
CA GLN A 5 2.86 -18.62 -2.96
C GLN A 5 4.26 -17.97 -3.03
N SER A 6 5.12 -18.31 -2.07
CA SER A 6 6.54 -18.00 -2.18
C SER A 6 7.15 -18.86 -3.28
N ILE A 7 8.13 -18.32 -4.00
CA ILE A 7 8.73 -18.99 -5.16
C ILE A 7 10.24 -19.03 -5.04
N HIS A 8 10.82 -20.20 -5.34
CA HIS A 8 12.26 -20.38 -5.41
C HIS A 8 12.80 -19.83 -6.73
N SER A 9 13.98 -19.19 -6.72
CA SER A 9 14.59 -18.60 -7.92
C SER A 9 14.78 -19.60 -9.08
N ALA A 10 15.14 -20.84 -8.76
CA ALA A 10 15.26 -21.93 -9.74
C ALA A 10 13.93 -22.31 -10.42
N HIS A 11 12.78 -22.11 -9.76
CA HIS A 11 11.47 -22.28 -10.37
C HIS A 11 11.07 -21.03 -11.15
N ALA A 12 11.25 -19.83 -10.57
CA ALA A 12 10.90 -18.57 -11.23
C ALA A 12 11.55 -18.43 -12.62
N LYS A 13 12.81 -18.86 -12.77
CA LYS A 13 13.54 -18.79 -14.05
C LYS A 13 13.02 -19.72 -15.16
N THR A 14 12.12 -20.65 -14.87
CA THR A 14 11.54 -21.58 -15.87
C THR A 14 10.16 -21.16 -16.34
N LEU A 15 9.55 -20.15 -15.71
CA LEU A 15 8.21 -19.68 -16.06
C LEU A 15 8.23 -18.96 -17.41
N ASP A 16 7.19 -19.20 -18.21
CA ASP A 16 6.93 -18.40 -19.40
C ASP A 16 6.32 -17.03 -19.04
N THR A 17 5.99 -16.23 -20.06
CA THR A 17 5.42 -14.89 -19.86
C THR A 17 4.13 -14.92 -19.03
N GLN A 18 3.25 -15.90 -19.25
CA GLN A 18 1.99 -15.97 -18.53
C GLN A 18 2.22 -16.49 -17.10
N GLY A 19 3.12 -17.45 -16.92
CA GLY A 19 3.52 -17.95 -15.60
C GLY A 19 4.06 -16.83 -14.71
N LEU A 20 4.93 -15.96 -15.25
CA LEU A 20 5.44 -14.80 -14.50
C LEU A 20 4.31 -13.83 -14.11
N ARG A 21 3.36 -13.57 -15.00
CA ARG A 21 2.21 -12.70 -14.70
C ARG A 21 1.33 -13.30 -13.60
N ASN A 22 1.00 -14.58 -13.71
CA ASN A 22 0.16 -15.29 -12.74
C ASN A 22 0.75 -15.24 -11.33
N GLU A 23 2.07 -15.37 -11.20
CA GLU A 23 2.73 -15.36 -9.89
C GLU A 23 2.94 -13.94 -9.36
N PHE A 24 3.45 -13.01 -10.17
CA PHE A 24 3.99 -11.72 -9.70
C PHE A 24 3.12 -10.50 -9.98
N LEU A 25 2.22 -10.56 -10.97
CA LEU A 25 1.41 -9.41 -11.36
C LEU A 25 0.06 -9.41 -10.63
N VAL A 26 -0.35 -8.23 -10.17
CA VAL A 26 -1.71 -7.94 -9.73
C VAL A 26 -2.34 -7.06 -10.79
N GLU A 27 -3.22 -7.63 -11.61
CA GLU A 27 -3.80 -6.95 -12.78
C GLU A 27 -4.84 -5.91 -12.38
N GLU A 28 -5.71 -6.25 -11.43
CA GLU A 28 -6.78 -5.39 -10.95
C GLU A 28 -6.52 -4.98 -9.50
N VAL A 29 -6.17 -3.70 -9.31
CA VAL A 29 -5.92 -3.13 -7.98
C VAL A 29 -7.11 -2.31 -7.48
N PHE A 30 -7.80 -1.58 -8.37
CA PHE A 30 -8.95 -0.75 -7.98
C PHE A 30 -10.22 -1.23 -8.69
N VAL A 31 -11.21 -1.63 -7.89
CA VAL A 31 -12.54 -2.02 -8.33
C VAL A 31 -13.55 -1.13 -7.62
N ALA A 32 -14.50 -0.57 -8.35
CA ALA A 32 -15.45 0.39 -7.80
C ALA A 32 -16.26 -0.26 -6.67
N ASP A 33 -16.38 0.46 -5.56
CA ASP A 33 -17.16 0.08 -4.39
C ASP A 33 -16.69 -1.21 -3.69
N GLU A 34 -15.47 -1.65 -3.97
CA GLU A 34 -14.89 -2.87 -3.41
C GLU A 34 -13.46 -2.63 -2.93
N TYR A 35 -12.94 -3.57 -2.15
CA TYR A 35 -11.52 -3.70 -1.88
C TYR A 35 -10.97 -4.90 -2.66
N THR A 36 -9.79 -4.75 -3.28
CA THR A 36 -9.02 -5.89 -3.77
C THR A 36 -8.05 -6.34 -2.69
N MET A 37 -7.72 -7.63 -2.66
CA MET A 37 -6.85 -8.19 -1.62
C MET A 37 -6.04 -9.37 -2.16
N VAL A 38 -4.74 -9.14 -2.30
CA VAL A 38 -3.74 -10.15 -2.66
C VAL A 38 -2.86 -10.43 -1.45
N TYR A 39 -2.84 -11.68 -1.00
CA TYR A 39 -1.97 -12.18 0.07
C TYR A 39 -0.76 -12.85 -0.55
N SER A 40 0.44 -12.32 -0.33
CA SER A 40 1.69 -12.98 -0.71
C SER A 40 2.27 -13.75 0.46
N HIS A 41 2.68 -15.00 0.25
CA HIS A 41 3.43 -15.76 1.26
C HIS A 41 4.85 -15.23 1.50
N ILE A 42 5.37 -14.35 0.63
CA ILE A 42 6.61 -13.62 0.85
C ILE A 42 6.32 -12.56 1.92
N ASP A 43 6.87 -12.77 3.11
CA ASP A 43 6.66 -11.97 4.33
C ASP A 43 5.20 -11.78 4.77
N ARG A 44 4.25 -12.52 4.17
CA ARG A 44 2.81 -12.47 4.50
C ARG A 44 2.22 -11.07 4.31
N ILE A 45 2.80 -10.28 3.41
CA ILE A 45 2.28 -8.97 3.04
C ILE A 45 0.95 -9.13 2.30
N ILE A 46 0.01 -8.25 2.62
CA ILE A 46 -1.26 -8.13 1.92
C ILE A 46 -1.26 -6.80 1.19
N VAL A 47 -1.57 -6.82 -0.11
CA VAL A 47 -1.61 -5.63 -0.96
C VAL A 47 -2.96 -5.52 -1.65
N GLY A 48 -3.36 -4.30 -1.98
CA GLY A 48 -4.60 -4.06 -2.70
C GLY A 48 -4.91 -2.59 -2.87
N GLY A 49 -6.08 -2.34 -3.44
CA GLY A 49 -6.66 -1.02 -3.59
C GLY A 49 -8.10 -1.01 -3.12
N ILE A 50 -8.54 0.14 -2.61
CA ILE A 50 -9.90 0.39 -2.15
C ILE A 50 -10.39 1.63 -2.87
N MET A 51 -11.49 1.50 -3.61
CA MET A 51 -12.07 2.60 -4.42
C MET A 51 -13.56 2.76 -4.11
N PRO A 52 -13.92 3.41 -2.99
CA PRO A 52 -15.31 3.71 -2.68
C PRO A 52 -15.87 4.73 -3.69
N VAL A 53 -17.04 4.47 -4.25
CA VAL A 53 -17.68 5.36 -5.24
C VAL A 53 -19.08 5.72 -4.78
N THR A 54 -19.98 4.74 -4.65
CA THR A 54 -21.37 4.93 -4.22
C THR A 54 -21.61 4.47 -2.79
N LYS A 55 -20.76 3.59 -2.25
CA LYS A 55 -20.80 3.12 -0.86
C LYS A 55 -19.43 3.19 -0.20
N THR A 56 -19.43 3.26 1.13
CA THR A 56 -18.21 3.07 1.92
C THR A 56 -17.74 1.63 1.81
N VAL A 57 -16.44 1.41 1.86
CA VAL A 57 -15.82 0.09 1.89
C VAL A 57 -15.13 -0.08 3.24
N SER A 58 -15.37 -1.18 3.95
CA SER A 58 -14.74 -1.43 5.26
C SER A 58 -13.94 -2.72 5.30
N VAL A 59 -12.90 -2.73 6.14
CA VAL A 59 -12.13 -3.92 6.50
C VAL A 59 -12.08 -4.04 8.02
N GLY A 60 -12.29 -5.25 8.53
CA GLY A 60 -12.44 -5.48 9.97
C GLY A 60 -12.67 -6.94 10.30
N GLY A 61 -13.80 -7.26 10.94
CA GLY A 61 -14.10 -8.60 11.46
C GLY A 61 -14.20 -9.70 10.40
N GLU A 62 -14.78 -9.41 9.22
CA GLU A 62 -14.91 -10.40 8.13
C GLU A 62 -13.53 -10.88 7.66
N VAL A 63 -12.64 -9.93 7.35
CA VAL A 63 -11.27 -10.21 6.91
C VAL A 63 -10.47 -10.86 8.05
N GLY A 64 -10.70 -10.44 9.30
CA GLY A 64 -10.09 -11.08 10.47
C GLY A 64 -10.34 -12.60 10.51
N LYS A 65 -11.59 -13.02 10.30
CA LYS A 65 -11.94 -14.46 10.27
C LYS A 65 -11.21 -15.22 9.17
N GLN A 66 -11.03 -14.62 7.99
CA GLN A 66 -10.25 -15.22 6.89
C GLN A 66 -8.78 -15.42 7.27
N LEU A 67 -8.25 -14.59 8.17
CA LEU A 67 -6.89 -14.67 8.70
C LEU A 67 -6.78 -15.48 10.00
N GLY A 68 -7.88 -16.05 10.50
CA GLY A 68 -7.91 -16.82 11.75
C GLY A 68 -7.81 -15.96 13.03
N VAL A 69 -8.19 -14.69 12.96
CA VAL A 69 -8.19 -13.73 14.07
C VAL A 69 -9.55 -13.02 14.18
N SER A 70 -9.73 -12.15 15.17
CA SER A 70 -11.02 -11.48 15.43
C SER A 70 -11.30 -10.33 14.47
N TYR A 71 -10.27 -9.61 14.04
CA TYR A 71 -10.35 -8.47 13.11
C TYR A 71 -9.04 -8.26 12.35
N PHE A 72 -9.12 -7.57 11.22
CA PHE A 72 -8.03 -7.44 10.24
C PHE A 72 -6.68 -7.03 10.82
N LEU A 73 -6.66 -6.00 11.68
CA LEU A 73 -5.43 -5.43 12.25
C LEU A 73 -5.11 -5.90 13.67
N GLU A 74 -5.68 -7.04 14.12
CA GLU A 74 -5.39 -7.59 15.45
C GLU A 74 -3.89 -7.86 15.67
N ARG A 75 -3.20 -8.28 14.61
CA ARG A 75 -1.77 -8.65 14.60
C ARG A 75 -1.05 -8.09 13.38
N ARG A 76 -1.52 -6.95 12.84
CA ARG A 76 -1.03 -6.36 11.59
C ARG A 76 -1.00 -4.84 11.68
N GLU A 77 -0.14 -4.21 10.90
CA GLU A 77 -0.11 -2.77 10.64
C GLU A 77 -0.51 -2.52 9.19
N LEU A 78 -1.05 -1.32 8.92
CA LEU A 78 -1.57 -0.94 7.61
C LEU A 78 -1.00 0.42 7.21
N GLY A 79 -0.44 0.50 6.00
CA GLY A 79 -0.08 1.75 5.37
C GLY A 79 -0.96 1.99 4.16
N VAL A 80 -1.55 3.18 4.06
CA VAL A 80 -2.43 3.59 2.96
C VAL A 80 -1.91 4.88 2.34
N ILE A 81 -1.86 4.96 1.01
CA ILE A 81 -1.58 6.19 0.24
C ILE A 81 -2.74 6.40 -0.74
N ASN A 82 -3.37 7.58 -0.71
CA ASN A 82 -4.42 7.92 -1.64
C ASN A 82 -3.84 8.50 -2.94
N ILE A 83 -4.09 7.85 -4.07
CA ILE A 83 -3.66 8.31 -5.40
C ILE A 83 -4.81 8.84 -6.26
N GLY A 84 -6.03 8.89 -5.71
CA GLY A 84 -7.25 9.37 -6.37
C GLY A 84 -7.66 10.76 -5.93
N GLY A 85 -8.96 11.06 -5.97
CA GLY A 85 -9.53 12.28 -5.39
C GLY A 85 -9.61 12.23 -3.87
N ALA A 86 -10.16 13.27 -3.25
CA ALA A 86 -10.27 13.36 -1.81
C ALA A 86 -11.27 12.33 -1.24
N GLY A 87 -10.97 11.86 -0.04
CA GLY A 87 -11.83 10.94 0.69
C GLY A 87 -11.49 10.92 2.17
N THR A 88 -12.11 10.00 2.89
CA THR A 88 -11.91 9.84 4.33
C THR A 88 -11.58 8.40 4.68
N ILE A 89 -10.77 8.24 5.74
CA ILE A 89 -10.53 6.96 6.39
C ILE A 89 -10.94 7.11 7.85
N THR A 90 -11.91 6.30 8.28
CA THR A 90 -12.37 6.26 9.67
C THR A 90 -11.81 5.01 10.35
N VAL A 91 -11.07 5.18 11.44
CA VAL A 91 -10.48 4.10 12.24
C VAL A 91 -11.15 4.08 13.61
N ASP A 92 -11.91 3.03 13.91
CA ASP A 92 -12.63 2.87 15.19
C ASP A 92 -13.44 4.13 15.61
N GLY A 93 -14.09 4.77 14.63
CA GLY A 93 -14.89 5.99 14.82
C GLY A 93 -14.12 7.31 14.73
N GLN A 94 -12.78 7.30 14.67
CA GLN A 94 -11.98 8.48 14.43
C GLN A 94 -11.79 8.72 12.93
N CYS A 95 -12.33 9.83 12.42
CA CYS A 95 -12.25 10.19 11.01
C CYS A 95 -10.95 10.95 10.68
N TYR A 96 -10.30 10.56 9.58
CA TYR A 96 -9.16 11.24 8.98
C TYR A 96 -9.53 11.65 7.56
N GLU A 97 -9.44 12.93 7.25
CA GLU A 97 -9.51 13.43 5.87
C GLU A 97 -8.21 13.10 5.14
N ILE A 98 -8.30 12.46 3.98
CA ILE A 98 -7.16 11.98 3.20
C ILE A 98 -7.32 12.49 1.76
N GLY A 99 -6.66 13.61 1.48
CA GLY A 99 -6.64 14.21 0.15
C GLY A 99 -5.80 13.42 -0.85
N HIS A 100 -5.64 13.99 -2.05
CA HIS A 100 -4.73 13.44 -3.06
C HIS A 100 -3.30 13.43 -2.51
N ARG A 101 -2.63 12.27 -2.57
CA ARG A 101 -1.28 12.00 -2.02
C ARG A 101 -1.15 12.07 -0.50
N ASP A 102 -2.23 12.30 0.24
CA ASP A 102 -2.19 12.05 1.68
C ASP A 102 -2.08 10.55 1.95
N ALA A 103 -1.49 10.22 3.09
CA ALA A 103 -1.31 8.87 3.56
C ALA A 103 -1.80 8.69 5.00
N LEU A 104 -2.15 7.47 5.37
CA LEU A 104 -2.48 7.10 6.74
C LEU A 104 -1.77 5.80 7.11
N TYR A 105 -1.02 5.85 8.20
CA TYR A 105 -0.56 4.65 8.90
C TYR A 105 -1.56 4.30 9.99
N VAL A 106 -1.99 3.04 10.04
CA VAL A 106 -2.86 2.49 11.08
C VAL A 106 -2.12 1.36 11.79
N GLY A 107 -1.87 1.56 13.08
CA GLY A 107 -1.14 0.60 13.90
C GLY A 107 -1.95 -0.65 14.25
N LYS A 108 -1.26 -1.64 14.80
CA LYS A 108 -1.85 -2.87 15.35
C LYS A 108 -2.93 -2.56 16.39
N GLY A 109 -4.08 -3.22 16.27
CA GLY A 109 -5.15 -3.20 17.27
C GLY A 109 -6.42 -2.45 16.83
N ALA A 110 -6.37 -1.71 15.71
CA ALA A 110 -7.57 -1.11 15.12
C ALA A 110 -8.58 -2.20 14.70
N LYS A 111 -9.84 -2.07 15.12
CA LYS A 111 -10.85 -3.12 14.93
C LYS A 111 -11.56 -3.00 13.58
N GLU A 112 -11.90 -1.77 13.20
CA GLU A 112 -12.57 -1.46 11.95
C GLU A 112 -11.95 -0.23 11.27
N VAL A 113 -11.73 -0.35 9.96
CA VAL A 113 -11.28 0.74 9.11
C VAL A 113 -12.26 0.90 7.97
N VAL A 114 -12.84 2.09 7.82
CA VAL A 114 -13.87 2.43 6.82
C VAL A 114 -13.35 3.50 5.88
N PHE A 115 -13.48 3.26 4.58
CA PHE A 115 -13.02 4.13 3.50
C PHE A 115 -14.20 4.74 2.77
N ALA A 116 -14.12 6.03 2.47
CA ALA A 116 -15.12 6.76 1.69
C ALA A 116 -14.45 7.75 0.73
N SER A 117 -15.17 8.12 -0.33
CA SER A 117 -14.81 9.20 -1.25
C SER A 117 -15.72 10.41 -1.00
N ASP A 118 -15.17 11.61 -1.15
CA ASP A 118 -15.94 12.84 -0.98
C ASP A 118 -16.75 13.19 -2.24
N ASP A 119 -16.23 12.80 -3.42
CA ASP A 119 -16.84 13.01 -4.73
C ASP A 119 -16.84 11.70 -5.54
N THR A 120 -18.02 11.30 -6.02
CA THR A 120 -18.19 10.08 -6.82
C THR A 120 -17.67 10.22 -8.24
N ALA A 121 -17.57 11.44 -8.77
CA ALA A 121 -16.98 11.70 -10.08
C ALA A 121 -15.45 11.60 -10.05
N THR A 122 -14.85 11.85 -8.89
CA THR A 122 -13.40 11.80 -8.67
C THR A 122 -13.09 10.96 -7.42
N PRO A 123 -13.35 9.65 -7.45
CA PRO A 123 -13.25 8.82 -6.25
C PRO A 123 -11.80 8.75 -5.73
N ALA A 124 -11.68 8.63 -4.41
CA ALA A 124 -10.44 8.27 -3.77
C ALA A 124 -9.98 6.87 -4.21
N LYS A 125 -8.66 6.71 -4.30
CA LYS A 125 -8.02 5.45 -4.69
C LYS A 125 -6.96 5.13 -3.64
N PHE A 126 -7.38 4.43 -2.60
CA PHE A 126 -6.53 4.07 -1.47
C PHE A 126 -5.72 2.83 -1.81
N TYR A 127 -4.45 3.02 -2.19
CA TYR A 127 -3.50 1.91 -2.31
C TYR A 127 -3.00 1.55 -0.92
N TYR A 128 -2.95 0.26 -0.58
CA TYR A 128 -2.50 -0.17 0.74
C TYR A 128 -1.51 -1.33 0.72
N ASN A 129 -0.65 -1.35 1.73
CA ASN A 129 0.13 -2.51 2.13
C ASN A 129 -0.14 -2.81 3.61
N CYS A 130 -0.28 -4.09 3.93
CA CYS A 130 -0.53 -4.54 5.29
C CYS A 130 0.43 -5.68 5.65
N ALA A 131 1.20 -5.48 6.72
CA ALA A 131 2.23 -6.41 7.18
C ALA A 131 1.91 -6.91 8.60
N PRO A 132 2.39 -8.10 9.00
CA PRO A 132 2.33 -8.53 10.39
C PRO A 132 2.99 -7.52 11.35
N ALA A 133 2.36 -7.28 12.49
CA ALA A 133 2.87 -6.35 13.50
C ALA A 133 2.76 -6.97 14.89
N HIS A 134 3.79 -6.74 15.71
CA HIS A 134 3.88 -7.31 17.05
C HIS A 134 3.71 -6.26 18.15
N THR A 135 3.96 -4.99 17.82
CA THR A 135 3.73 -3.85 18.71
C THR A 135 2.72 -2.89 18.08
N THR A 136 2.05 -2.12 18.93
CA THR A 136 1.14 -1.05 18.50
C THR A 136 1.92 0.25 18.45
N TYR A 137 1.98 0.86 17.27
CA TYR A 137 2.45 2.23 17.06
C TYR A 137 1.25 3.15 16.75
N PRO A 138 1.37 4.47 16.98
CA PRO A 138 0.24 5.38 16.84
C PRO A 138 -0.24 5.50 15.39
N THR A 139 -1.56 5.46 15.19
CA THR A 139 -2.17 5.85 13.90
C THR A 139 -1.80 7.29 13.59
N LYS A 140 -1.28 7.55 12.37
CA LYS A 140 -0.76 8.85 11.98
C LYS A 140 -1.05 9.14 10.52
N LYS A 141 -1.71 10.28 10.26
CA LYS A 141 -1.81 10.88 8.92
C LYS A 141 -0.45 11.46 8.54
N VAL A 142 -0.04 11.27 7.30
CA VAL A 142 1.18 11.87 6.72
C VAL A 142 0.79 12.59 5.45
N THR A 143 1.05 13.89 5.42
CA THR A 143 0.81 14.76 4.24
C THR A 143 2.06 14.85 3.37
N PRO A 144 1.94 15.24 2.08
CA PRO A 144 3.10 15.51 1.22
C PRO A 144 4.09 16.53 1.80
N ASP A 145 3.63 17.46 2.64
CA ASP A 145 4.48 18.47 3.28
C ASP A 145 5.33 17.91 4.43
N GLU A 146 4.86 16.85 5.08
CA GLU A 146 5.61 16.13 6.14
C GLU A 146 6.60 15.12 5.56
N VAL A 147 6.41 14.76 4.29
CA VAL A 147 7.39 14.00 3.54
C VAL A 147 8.51 14.94 3.13
N SER A 148 9.78 14.56 3.31
CA SER A 148 10.91 15.35 2.80
C SER A 148 11.22 14.91 1.36
N PRO A 149 10.65 15.55 0.31
CA PRO A 149 10.85 15.13 -1.06
C PRO A 149 12.29 15.34 -1.49
N VAL A 150 12.82 14.40 -2.28
CA VAL A 150 14.16 14.53 -2.86
C VAL A 150 14.07 14.33 -4.37
N THR A 151 14.45 15.37 -5.13
CA THR A 151 14.55 15.28 -6.59
C THR A 151 15.96 14.88 -6.99
N LEU A 152 16.07 13.76 -7.71
CA LEU A 152 17.32 13.14 -8.12
C LEU A 152 17.30 12.81 -9.61
N GLY A 153 18.46 12.40 -10.12
CA GLY A 153 18.63 11.93 -11.49
C GLY A 153 18.70 13.06 -12.52
N ASP A 154 18.84 12.64 -13.77
CA ASP A 154 19.07 13.50 -14.93
C ASP A 154 18.27 12.97 -16.14
N ASN A 155 17.96 13.85 -17.09
CA ASN A 155 17.29 13.48 -18.33
C ASN A 155 18.20 12.62 -19.22
N LEU A 156 19.52 12.85 -19.22
CA LEU A 156 20.51 12.06 -19.95
C LEU A 156 20.50 10.60 -19.54
N THR A 157 20.21 10.32 -18.26
CA THR A 157 20.07 8.96 -17.72
C THR A 157 18.61 8.48 -17.66
N SER A 158 17.68 9.29 -18.17
CA SER A 158 16.23 9.04 -18.19
C SER A 158 15.67 8.60 -16.83
N ASN A 159 16.21 9.17 -15.74
CA ASN A 159 15.83 8.81 -14.37
C ASN A 159 15.55 10.04 -13.48
N ARG A 160 15.33 11.22 -14.08
CA ARG A 160 14.89 12.42 -13.35
C ARG A 160 13.56 12.12 -12.66
N ARG A 161 13.55 12.22 -11.33
CA ARG A 161 12.40 11.82 -10.50
C ARG A 161 12.38 12.51 -9.14
N THR A 162 11.21 12.55 -8.52
CA THR A 162 11.02 13.01 -7.15
C THR A 162 10.59 11.83 -6.28
N ILE A 163 11.33 11.59 -5.20
CA ILE A 163 11.10 10.52 -4.23
C ILE A 163 10.44 11.11 -3.00
N ASN A 164 9.27 10.58 -2.62
CA ASN A 164 8.48 10.98 -1.46
C ASN A 164 8.40 9.78 -0.50
N LYS A 165 9.11 9.83 0.63
CA LYS A 165 9.16 8.75 1.62
C LYS A 165 8.09 8.97 2.71
N TYR A 166 6.99 8.23 2.66
CA TYR A 166 5.86 8.40 3.58
C TYR A 166 6.07 7.65 4.89
N PHE A 167 6.29 6.34 4.81
CA PHE A 167 6.49 5.51 5.99
C PHE A 167 7.94 5.07 6.06
N VAL A 168 8.75 5.86 6.76
CA VAL A 168 10.16 5.63 7.04
C VAL A 168 10.49 6.11 8.46
N PRO A 169 11.57 5.65 9.09
CA PRO A 169 11.91 6.00 10.48
C PRO A 169 11.98 7.51 10.77
N ASP A 170 12.37 8.32 9.78
CA ASP A 170 12.44 9.78 9.92
C ASP A 170 11.06 10.46 10.05
N VAL A 171 9.97 9.77 9.68
CA VAL A 171 8.60 10.31 9.67
C VAL A 171 7.75 9.71 10.81
N LEU A 172 7.84 8.40 11.02
CA LEU A 172 7.10 7.68 12.06
C LEU A 172 7.70 6.29 12.34
N GLU A 173 7.31 5.71 13.46
CA GLU A 173 7.64 4.33 13.82
C GLU A 173 6.65 3.34 13.19
N THR A 174 7.18 2.22 12.69
CA THR A 174 6.43 1.07 12.18
C THR A 174 7.11 -0.22 12.68
N CYS A 175 6.43 -1.36 12.63
CA CYS A 175 7.07 -2.64 12.97
C CYS A 175 8.08 -3.08 11.90
N GLN A 176 7.64 -3.08 10.65
CA GLN A 176 8.45 -3.52 9.51
C GLN A 176 8.08 -2.84 8.19
N LEU A 177 6.89 -2.25 8.11
CA LEU A 177 6.40 -1.64 6.88
C LEU A 177 7.14 -0.34 6.56
N SER A 178 7.58 -0.19 5.32
CA SER A 178 8.06 1.09 4.77
C SER A 178 7.46 1.33 3.39
N MET A 179 7.02 2.56 3.13
CA MET A 179 6.35 2.90 1.87
C MET A 179 6.76 4.29 1.39
N GLY A 180 6.74 4.47 0.07
CA GLY A 180 6.99 5.74 -0.58
C GLY A 180 6.32 5.83 -1.93
N LEU A 181 6.30 7.04 -2.49
CA LEU A 181 5.81 7.36 -3.82
C LEU A 181 6.95 8.01 -4.60
N THR A 182 7.29 7.45 -5.75
CA THR A 182 8.26 8.04 -6.67
C THR A 182 7.58 8.42 -7.96
N GLU A 183 7.76 9.67 -8.37
CA GLU A 183 7.18 10.21 -9.61
C GLU A 183 8.32 10.52 -10.60
N LEU A 184 8.25 9.92 -11.79
CA LEU A 184 9.17 10.24 -12.88
C LEU A 184 8.78 11.56 -13.51
N ALA A 185 9.76 12.42 -13.78
CA ALA A 185 9.52 13.62 -14.56
C ALA A 185 9.12 13.25 -16.00
N PRO A 186 8.35 14.09 -16.71
CA PRO A 186 8.00 13.83 -18.10
C PRO A 186 9.21 13.47 -18.96
N GLY A 187 9.09 12.42 -19.77
CA GLY A 187 10.16 11.91 -20.63
C GLY A 187 11.21 11.02 -19.95
N ASN A 188 11.05 10.73 -18.65
CA ASN A 188 11.93 9.82 -17.91
C ASN A 188 11.26 8.45 -17.71
N LEU A 189 12.02 7.37 -17.83
CA LEU A 189 11.48 5.99 -17.91
C LEU A 189 12.07 5.05 -16.86
N TRP A 190 13.25 5.33 -16.31
CA TRP A 190 13.94 4.42 -15.41
C TRP A 190 13.66 4.73 -13.94
N ASN A 191 13.16 3.72 -13.23
CA ASN A 191 13.19 3.64 -11.77
C ASN A 191 14.23 2.61 -11.29
N THR A 192 14.73 2.76 -10.06
CA THR A 192 15.68 1.83 -9.39
C THR A 192 16.82 1.34 -10.29
N MET A 193 17.58 2.28 -10.85
CA MET A 193 18.78 2.00 -11.65
C MET A 193 20.01 2.75 -11.10
N PRO A 194 21.14 2.06 -10.82
CA PRO A 194 21.31 0.60 -10.89
C PRO A 194 20.42 -0.14 -9.88
N CYS A 195 20.01 -1.37 -10.24
CA CYS A 195 19.18 -2.21 -9.38
C CYS A 195 19.99 -2.82 -8.23
N HIS A 196 19.30 -3.38 -7.24
CA HIS A 196 19.92 -4.06 -6.09
C HIS A 196 19.05 -5.24 -5.64
N THR A 197 19.63 -6.11 -4.83
CA THR A 197 18.91 -7.21 -4.15
C THR A 197 19.14 -7.13 -2.64
N HIS A 198 18.18 -7.66 -1.88
CA HIS A 198 18.23 -7.71 -0.43
C HIS A 198 17.73 -9.09 0.03
N GLU A 199 18.57 -9.84 0.76
CA GLU A 199 18.18 -11.17 1.27
C GLU A 199 17.18 -11.12 2.44
N ARG A 200 17.05 -9.96 3.10
CA ARG A 200 16.34 -9.79 4.38
C ARG A 200 15.07 -8.95 4.27
N ARG A 201 14.69 -8.57 3.06
CA ARG A 201 13.52 -7.73 2.74
C ARG A 201 12.98 -8.16 1.38
N MET A 202 11.70 -7.93 1.17
CA MET A 202 11.02 -8.08 -0.11
C MET A 202 10.55 -6.73 -0.65
#